data_AF-A0AB74TXG0-F1
#
_entry.id   AF-A0AB74TXG0-F1
#
_cell.length_a   1.000
_cell.length_b   1.000
_cell.length_c   1.000
_cell.angle_alpha   90.00
_cell.angle_beta   90.00
_cell.angle_gamma   90.00
#
_symmetry.space_group_name_H-M   'P 1'
#
loop_
_entity.id
_entity.type
_entity.pdbx_description
1 polymer ?
#
loop_
_entity_poly.entity_id
_entity_poly.type
_entity_poly.pdbx_seq_one_letter_code
_entity_poly.pdbx_strand_id
1 'polypeptide(L)' 'MSKTYSYPVKLNMIQAYLDGPLGYRLLAKKYDVSSEQLLQNWVNQYQRYGEAGLK' A
#
# COMPACT_ATOMS: atom_id res chain seq x y z
N MET A 1 4.88 20.42 -0.36
CA MET A 1 3.85 19.73 -1.15
C MET A 1 3.67 18.34 -0.56
N SER A 2 2.59 18.12 0.20
CA SER A 2 2.27 16.81 0.78
C SER A 2 1.86 15.86 -0.35
N LYS A 3 2.63 14.77 -0.59
CA LYS A 3 2.20 13.66 -1.46
C LYS A 3 1.01 12.98 -0.78
N THR A 4 -0.21 13.47 -1.03
CA THR A 4 -1.44 12.82 -0.57
C THR A 4 -1.73 11.64 -1.48
N TYR A 5 -1.42 10.43 -1.01
CA TYR A 5 -1.83 9.21 -1.71
C TYR A 5 -3.33 9.03 -1.52
N SER A 6 -4.11 9.15 -2.60
CA SER A 6 -5.55 8.90 -2.56
C SER A 6 -5.84 7.44 -2.19
N TYR A 7 -6.92 7.23 -1.46
CA TYR A 7 -7.46 5.90 -1.09
C TYR A 7 -7.34 4.83 -2.20
N PRO A 8 -7.81 5.06 -3.44
CA PRO A 8 -7.72 4.06 -4.51
C PRO A 8 -6.29 3.69 -4.88
N VAL A 9 -5.32 4.61 -4.73
CA VAL A 9 -3.90 4.34 -5.00
C VAL A 9 -3.33 3.39 -3.94
N LYS A 10 -3.66 3.63 -2.65
CA LYS A 10 -3.24 2.74 -1.56
C LYS A 10 -3.84 1.34 -1.73
N LEU A 11 -5.14 1.27 -2.05
CA LEU A 11 -5.85 0.01 -2.24
C LEU A 11 -5.26 -0.79 -3.40
N ASN A 12 -4.99 -0.14 -4.54
CA ASN A 12 -4.39 -0.79 -5.70
C ASN A 12 -3.00 -1.37 -5.38
N MET A 13 -2.18 -0.66 -4.59
CA MET A 13 -0.91 -1.21 -4.12
C MET A 13 -1.08 -2.42 -3.20
N ILE A 14 -2.00 -2.37 -2.24
CA ILE A 14 -2.25 -3.49 -1.33
C ILE A 14 -2.79 -4.70 -2.09
N GLN A 15 -3.74 -4.49 -3.00
CA GLN A 15 -4.25 -5.57 -3.85
C GLN A 15 -3.14 -6.15 -4.73
N ALA A 16 -2.30 -5.33 -5.35
CA ALA A 16 -1.17 -5.82 -6.13
C ALA A 16 -0.14 -6.59 -5.27
N TYR A 17 -0.03 -6.27 -3.97
CA TYR A 17 0.76 -7.03 -3.01
C TYR A 17 0.09 -8.35 -2.58
N LEU A 18 -1.23 -8.36 -2.42
CA LEU A 18 -1.99 -9.56 -2.02
C LEU A 18 -2.16 -10.56 -3.17
N ASP A 19 -2.30 -10.06 -4.40
CA ASP A 19 -2.55 -10.85 -5.62
C ASP A 19 -1.25 -11.35 -6.27
N GLY A 20 -0.17 -10.58 -6.14
CA GLY A 20 1.12 -10.90 -6.77
C GLY A 20 2.14 -11.51 -5.80
N PRO A 21 3.11 -12.32 -6.29
CA PRO A 21 4.24 -12.80 -5.50
C PRO A 21 5.28 -11.69 -5.20
N LEU A 22 4.94 -10.42 -5.49
CA LEU A 22 5.85 -9.29 -5.39
C LEU A 22 5.90 -8.81 -3.93
N GLY A 23 7.06 -8.94 -3.29
CA GLY A 23 7.27 -8.40 -1.95
C GLY A 23 7.23 -6.86 -1.90
N TYR A 24 7.13 -6.31 -0.68
CA TYR A 24 7.07 -4.86 -0.40
C TYR A 24 8.09 -4.04 -1.18
N ARG A 25 9.32 -4.55 -1.30
CA ARG A 25 10.44 -3.87 -1.97
C ARG A 25 10.23 -3.68 -3.47
N LEU A 26 9.69 -4.69 -4.15
CA LEU A 26 9.41 -4.63 -5.58
C LEU A 26 8.19 -3.76 -5.87
N LEU A 27 7.16 -3.86 -5.04
CA LEU A 27 6.00 -2.97 -5.13
C LEU A 27 6.38 -1.51 -4.86
N ALA A 28 7.15 -1.25 -3.81
CA ALA A 28 7.61 0.10 -3.50
C ALA A 28 8.40 0.70 -4.66
N LYS A 29 9.23 -0.11 -5.33
CA LYS A 29 9.96 0.31 -6.53
C LYS A 29 9.05 0.52 -7.75
N LYS A 30 8.03 -0.32 -7.94
CA LYS A 30 7.07 -0.23 -9.05
C LYS A 30 6.17 1.01 -8.96
N TYR A 31 5.80 1.37 -7.74
CA TYR A 31 4.89 2.48 -7.46
C TYR A 31 5.60 3.74 -6.97
N ASP A 32 6.94 3.79 -7.04
CA ASP A 32 7.78 4.90 -6.56
C ASP A 32 7.48 5.31 -5.10
N VAL A 33 7.14 4.33 -4.27
CA VAL A 33 6.91 4.54 -2.85
C VAL A 33 8.25 4.57 -2.14
N SER A 34 8.60 5.74 -1.64
CA SER A 34 9.88 5.97 -0.95
C SER A 34 10.00 5.24 0.39
N SER A 35 8.91 4.68 0.92
CA SER A 35 8.89 4.02 2.23
C SER A 35 8.12 2.70 2.20
N GLU A 36 8.85 1.59 2.28
CA GLU A 36 8.29 0.26 2.49
C GLU A 36 7.45 0.18 3.78
N GLN A 37 7.84 0.95 4.81
CA GLN A 37 7.10 1.10 6.06
C GLN A 37 5.68 1.65 5.85
N LEU A 38 5.50 2.55 4.86
CA LEU A 38 4.20 3.12 4.55
C LEU A 38 3.27 2.05 3.95
N LEU A 39 3.82 1.23 3.04
CA LEU A 39 3.12 0.11 2.42
C LEU A 39 2.77 -0.96 3.46
N GLN A 40 3.72 -1.31 4.35
CA GLN A 40 3.44 -2.22 5.47
C GLN A 40 2.33 -1.71 6.38
N ASN A 41 2.35 -0.41 6.71
CA ASN A 41 1.31 0.17 7.55
C ASN A 41 -0.07 0.09 6.87
N TRP A 42 -0.15 0.38 5.57
CA TRP A 42 -1.40 0.24 4.81
C TRP A 42 -1.89 -1.21 4.74
N VAL A 43 -1.00 -2.17 4.46
CA VAL A 43 -1.37 -3.61 4.45
C VAL A 43 -1.86 -4.06 5.82
N ASN A 44 -1.22 -3.61 6.89
CA ASN A 44 -1.60 -3.96 8.26
C ASN A 44 -2.95 -3.32 8.66
N GLN A 45 -3.17 -2.06 8.29
CA GLN A 45 -4.47 -1.40 8.45
C GLN A 45 -5.56 -2.12 7.64
N TYR A 46 -5.26 -2.52 6.41
CA TYR A 46 -6.17 -3.28 5.57
C TYR A 46 -6.47 -4.67 6.13
N GLN A 47 -5.49 -5.36 6.72
CA GLN A 47 -5.75 -6.65 7.38
C GLN A 47 -6.56 -6.51 8.67
N ARG A 48 -6.33 -5.46 9.47
CA ARG A 48 -7.06 -5.24 10.74
C ARG A 48 -8.47 -4.70 10.56
N TYR A 49 -8.65 -3.79 9.60
CA TYR A 49 -9.87 -3.01 9.45
C TYR A 49 -10.50 -3.12 8.06
N GLY A 50 -9.90 -3.90 7.15
CA GLY A 50 -10.33 -3.98 5.76
C GLY A 50 -10.18 -2.65 5.04
N GLU A 51 -11.12 -2.40 4.14
CA GLU A 51 -11.25 -1.16 3.39
C GLU A 51 -11.40 0.08 4.30
N ALA A 52 -11.94 -0.07 5.51
CA ALA A 52 -12.10 1.03 6.47
C ALA A 52 -10.78 1.51 7.07
N GLY A 53 -9.71 0.71 7.04
CA GLY A 53 -8.39 1.07 7.56
C GLY A 53 -7.58 2.00 6.65
N LEU A 54 -8.02 2.23 5.41
CA LEU A 54 -7.27 2.99 4.41
C LEU A 54 -7.72 4.44 4.24
N LYS A 55 -8.72 4.87 5.03
CA LYS A 55 -9.36 6.18 4.99
C LYS A 55 -8.40 7.32 5.34
#